data_AF-A0A6L7RXZ7-F1
#
_entry.id   AF-A0A6L7RXZ7-F1
#
_cell.length_a   1.000
_cell.length_b   1.000
_cell.length_c   1.000
_cell.angle_alpha   90.00
_cell.angle_beta   90.00
_cell.angle_gamma   90.00
#
_symmetry.space_group_name_H-M   'P 1'
#
loop_
_entity.id
_entity.type
_entity.pdbx_description
1 polymer ?
#
loop_
_entity_poly.entity_id
_entity_poly.type
_entity_poly.pdbx_seq_one_letter_code
_entity_poly.pdbx_strand_id
1 'polypeptide(L)'
;ESYYSVTAMLRTLFTYDFFKDETARYARIKSPAEMVVGTLRLAGGLEVPSQEAYAAAATCANMGQALLNPPSVEGWQGGEEWINTGAYMQRVNFASATLDDPTKPGVRAIINRVKTSVGSGELAPEELVDLLSGILGPLETSESTRQGLINFAAKHGDISFTDEESIENAEKAIVSVVGLIVATQEYQTV
;
A
#
# COMPACT_ATOMS: atom_id res chain seq x y z
N GLU A 1 36.71 -14.33 8.35
CA GLU A 1 35.62 -15.33 8.42
C GLU A 1 34.78 -15.07 9.66
N SER A 2 33.45 -15.19 9.57
CA SER A 2 32.52 -14.77 10.61
C SER A 2 32.18 -15.84 11.66
N TYR A 3 32.85 -17.01 11.67
CA TYR A 3 32.62 -18.11 12.62
C TYR A 3 31.14 -18.48 12.84
N TYR A 4 30.32 -18.45 11.78
CA TYR A 4 28.86 -18.67 11.87
C TYR A 4 28.12 -17.67 12.77
N SER A 5 28.69 -16.49 13.02
CA SER A 5 28.06 -15.42 13.78
C SER A 5 26.90 -14.81 13.00
N VAL A 6 25.68 -15.09 13.47
CA VAL A 6 24.46 -14.44 12.98
C VAL A 6 24.56 -12.92 13.11
N THR A 7 25.18 -12.41 14.18
CA THR A 7 25.41 -10.98 14.38
C THR A 7 26.26 -10.38 13.28
N ALA A 8 27.35 -11.05 12.88
CA ALA A 8 28.20 -10.57 11.79
C ALA A 8 27.46 -10.59 10.45
N MET A 9 26.70 -11.65 10.17
CA MET A 9 25.88 -11.76 8.97
C MET A 9 24.83 -10.64 8.89
N LEU A 10 24.03 -10.44 9.95
CA LEU A 10 23.02 -9.39 10.01
C LEU A 10 23.65 -8.00 9.92
N ARG A 11 24.82 -7.78 10.56
CA ARG A 11 25.56 -6.52 10.42
C ARG A 11 25.92 -6.28 8.97
N THR A 12 26.45 -7.26 8.25
CA THR A 12 26.73 -7.12 6.82
C THR A 12 25.45 -6.80 6.05
N LEU A 13 24.38 -7.59 6.21
CA LEU A 13 23.12 -7.36 5.48
C LEU A 13 22.55 -5.95 5.68
N PHE A 14 22.60 -5.41 6.90
CA PHE A 14 22.05 -4.07 7.18
C PHE A 14 23.00 -2.91 6.88
N THR A 15 24.31 -3.15 6.75
CA THR A 15 25.30 -2.08 6.54
C THR A 15 25.91 -2.06 5.15
N TYR A 16 25.73 -3.10 4.35
CA TYR A 16 26.28 -3.17 3.00
C TYR A 16 25.55 -2.22 2.05
N ASP A 17 26.31 -1.45 1.26
CA ASP A 17 25.75 -0.32 0.50
C ASP A 17 24.84 -0.76 -0.64
N PHE A 18 24.99 -1.99 -1.16
CA PHE A 18 24.08 -2.56 -2.16
C PHE A 18 22.62 -2.51 -1.73
N PHE A 19 22.31 -2.77 -0.46
CA PHE A 19 20.92 -2.74 0.04
C PHE A 19 20.40 -1.32 0.31
N LYS A 20 21.25 -0.29 0.19
CA LYS A 20 20.89 1.13 0.36
C LYS A 20 20.78 1.88 -0.96
N ASP A 21 21.33 1.30 -2.03
CA ASP A 21 21.35 1.85 -3.38
C ASP A 21 19.92 2.10 -3.88
N GLU A 22 19.72 3.21 -4.60
CA GLU A 22 18.40 3.58 -5.15
C GLU A 22 17.89 2.53 -6.14
N THR A 23 18.79 1.86 -6.88
CA THR A 23 18.44 0.80 -7.83
C THR A 23 17.92 -0.47 -7.16
N ALA A 24 18.19 -0.66 -5.86
CA ALA A 24 17.69 -1.78 -5.09
C ALA A 24 16.31 -1.51 -4.47
N ARG A 25 15.88 -0.25 -4.39
CA ARG A 25 14.56 0.14 -3.87
C ARG A 25 13.50 -0.06 -4.95
N TYR A 26 12.34 -0.59 -4.59
CA TYR A 26 11.22 -0.78 -5.53
C TYR A 26 11.58 -1.63 -6.75
N ALA A 27 12.67 -2.40 -6.68
CA ALA A 27 13.22 -3.18 -7.79
C ALA A 27 12.42 -4.47 -8.04
N ARG A 28 11.50 -4.81 -7.13
CA ARG A 28 10.67 -6.02 -7.23
C ARG A 28 9.20 -5.68 -7.19
N ILE A 29 8.42 -6.41 -7.97
CA ILE A 29 6.96 -6.37 -7.85
C ILE A 29 6.56 -7.22 -6.64
N LYS A 30 5.74 -6.66 -5.73
CA LYS A 30 5.19 -7.40 -4.59
C LYS A 30 4.48 -8.65 -5.11
N SER A 31 4.78 -9.82 -4.56
CA SER A 31 4.01 -11.04 -4.83
C SER A 31 2.54 -10.87 -4.44
N PRO A 32 1.62 -11.68 -4.98
CA PRO A 32 0.21 -11.65 -4.58
C PRO A 32 0.00 -11.67 -3.05
N ALA A 33 0.72 -12.53 -2.33
CA ALA A 33 0.65 -12.62 -0.88
C ALA A 33 1.15 -11.34 -0.18
N GLU A 34 2.27 -10.76 -0.63
CA GLU A 34 2.79 -9.50 -0.07
C GLU A 34 1.81 -8.34 -0.28
N MET A 35 1.21 -8.23 -1.47
CA MET A 35 0.23 -7.19 -1.78
C MET A 35 -1.03 -7.36 -0.91
N VAL A 36 -1.60 -8.58 -0.85
CA VAL A 36 -2.83 -8.85 -0.10
C VAL A 36 -2.62 -8.60 1.39
N VAL A 37 -1.57 -9.18 1.98
CA VAL A 37 -1.27 -9.03 3.41
C VAL A 37 -0.90 -7.59 3.76
N GLY A 38 -0.14 -6.90 2.91
CA GLY A 38 0.20 -5.49 3.08
C GLY A 38 -1.06 -4.61 3.12
N THR A 39 -1.98 -4.82 2.18
CA THR A 39 -3.26 -4.10 2.12
C THR A 39 -4.11 -4.36 3.36
N LEU A 40 -4.25 -5.62 3.78
CA LEU A 40 -5.01 -5.97 4.99
C LEU A 40 -4.40 -5.33 6.24
N ARG A 41 -3.06 -5.31 6.36
CA ARG A 41 -2.37 -4.63 7.47
C ARG A 41 -2.65 -3.13 7.47
N LEU A 42 -2.61 -2.47 6.31
CA LEU A 42 -2.98 -1.05 6.19
C LEU A 42 -4.44 -0.80 6.58
N ALA A 43 -5.31 -1.77 6.32
CA ALA A 43 -6.72 -1.71 6.71
C ALA A 43 -6.96 -2.00 8.21
N GLY A 44 -5.93 -2.36 8.98
CA GLY A 44 -6.04 -2.63 10.42
C GLY A 44 -5.90 -4.09 10.82
N GLY A 45 -5.51 -4.95 9.87
CA GLY A 45 -5.32 -6.38 10.09
C GLY A 45 -6.55 -7.20 9.78
N LEU A 46 -6.52 -8.46 10.22
CA LEU A 46 -7.50 -9.47 9.89
C LEU A 46 -7.57 -10.47 11.05
N GLU A 47 -8.79 -10.81 11.47
CA GLU A 47 -9.01 -11.92 12.40
C GLU A 47 -8.98 -13.26 11.67
N VAL A 48 -8.38 -14.29 12.29
CA VAL A 48 -8.27 -15.63 11.73
C VAL A 48 -8.73 -16.66 12.75
N PRO A 49 -9.66 -17.58 12.40
CA PRO A 49 -10.29 -17.75 11.07
C PRO A 49 -11.45 -16.77 10.83
N SER A 50 -11.61 -16.27 9.60
CA SER A 50 -12.75 -15.44 9.18
C SER A 50 -13.05 -15.62 7.70
N GLN A 51 -14.25 -15.22 7.25
CA GLN A 51 -14.62 -15.26 5.82
C GLN A 51 -13.72 -14.35 4.98
N GLU A 52 -13.33 -13.19 5.53
CA GLU A 52 -12.38 -12.26 4.89
C GLU A 52 -11.00 -12.91 4.73
N ALA A 53 -10.55 -13.72 5.70
CA ALA A 53 -9.29 -14.46 5.59
C ALA A 53 -9.30 -15.46 4.44
N TYR A 54 -10.41 -16.20 4.27
CA TYR A 54 -10.57 -17.12 3.14
C TYR A 54 -10.67 -16.39 1.80
N ALA A 55 -11.37 -15.25 1.76
CA ALA A 55 -11.45 -14.42 0.57
C ALA A 55 -10.07 -13.88 0.16
N ALA A 56 -9.27 -13.41 1.13
CA ALA A 56 -7.90 -12.95 0.90
C ALA A 56 -6.99 -14.08 0.36
N ALA A 57 -7.10 -15.28 0.91
CA ALA A 57 -6.38 -16.45 0.41
C ALA A 57 -6.81 -16.82 -1.02
N ALA A 58 -8.11 -16.74 -1.33
CA ALA A 58 -8.63 -16.94 -2.67
C ALA A 58 -8.14 -15.87 -3.65
N THR A 59 -8.04 -14.61 -3.23
CA THR A 59 -7.45 -13.54 -4.06
C THR A 59 -5.99 -13.85 -4.41
N CYS A 60 -5.20 -14.36 -3.47
CA CYS A 60 -3.83 -14.81 -3.76
C CYS A 60 -3.82 -15.93 -4.83
N ALA A 61 -4.71 -16.92 -4.69
CA ALA A 61 -4.85 -18.01 -5.66
C ALA A 61 -5.28 -17.52 -7.05
N ASN A 62 -6.22 -16.57 -7.12
CA ASN A 62 -6.70 -15.96 -8.37
C ASN A 62 -5.59 -15.18 -9.11
N MET A 63 -4.55 -14.74 -8.39
CA MET A 63 -3.36 -14.11 -8.96
C MET A 63 -2.22 -15.11 -9.22
N GLY A 64 -2.47 -16.42 -9.13
CA GLY A 64 -1.50 -17.47 -9.40
C GLY A 64 -0.67 -17.93 -8.19
N GLN A 65 -0.92 -17.39 -7.00
CA GLN A 65 -0.21 -17.77 -5.77
C GLN A 65 -1.17 -18.40 -4.74
N ALA A 66 -1.63 -19.62 -5.02
CA ALA A 66 -2.44 -20.37 -4.05
C ALA A 66 -1.60 -20.70 -2.81
N LEU A 67 -1.96 -20.12 -1.66
CA LEU A 67 -1.19 -20.24 -0.42
C LEU A 67 -1.08 -21.71 0.01
N LEU A 68 0.12 -22.12 0.45
CA LEU A 68 0.44 -23.49 0.87
C LEU A 68 0.27 -24.56 -0.23
N ASN A 69 0.09 -24.15 -1.49
CA ASN A 69 -0.11 -25.06 -2.62
C ASN A 69 0.74 -24.62 -3.83
N PRO A 70 2.07 -24.74 -3.76
CA PRO A 70 2.95 -24.39 -4.87
C PRO A 70 2.73 -25.34 -6.06
N PRO A 71 2.87 -24.86 -7.31
CA PRO A 71 2.64 -25.67 -8.51
C PRO A 71 3.70 -26.77 -8.72
N SER A 72 4.91 -26.60 -8.19
CA SER A 72 5.99 -27.58 -8.27
C SER A 72 6.94 -27.46 -7.07
N VAL A 73 7.98 -28.32 -7.02
CA VAL A 73 9.07 -28.23 -6.04
C VAL A 73 9.90 -26.95 -6.16
N GLU A 74 9.83 -26.25 -7.29
CA GLU A 74 10.49 -24.96 -7.51
C GLU A 74 9.74 -23.79 -6.87
N GLY A 75 8.48 -24.00 -6.47
CA GLY A 75 7.62 -22.97 -5.87
C GLY A 75 6.80 -22.20 -6.91
N TRP A 76 6.47 -20.94 -6.61
CA TRP A 76 5.75 -20.04 -7.52
C TRP A 76 6.72 -19.25 -8.40
N GLN A 77 6.27 -18.90 -9.62
CA GLN A 77 7.05 -18.03 -10.51
C GLN A 77 7.29 -16.67 -9.83
N GLY A 78 8.53 -16.19 -9.93
CA GLY A 78 8.98 -14.89 -9.43
C GLY A 78 9.19 -13.87 -10.55
N GLY A 79 9.79 -12.74 -10.19
CA GLY A 79 10.09 -11.67 -11.17
C GLY A 79 8.84 -11.08 -11.80
N GLU A 80 8.87 -10.86 -13.11
CA GLU A 80 7.76 -10.31 -13.89
C GLU A 80 6.87 -11.40 -14.52
N GLU A 81 7.29 -12.67 -14.50
CA GLU A 81 6.59 -13.75 -15.22
C GLU A 81 5.21 -14.07 -14.64
N TRP A 82 5.02 -13.88 -13.33
CA TRP A 82 3.73 -14.14 -12.68
C TRP A 82 2.70 -13.05 -12.95
N ILE A 83 3.12 -11.81 -13.25
CA ILE A 83 2.20 -10.69 -13.41
C ILE A 83 1.67 -10.61 -14.85
N ASN A 84 0.37 -10.41 -14.96
CA ASN A 84 -0.31 -10.17 -16.23
C ASN A 84 -1.46 -9.18 -16.00
N THR A 85 -2.11 -8.73 -17.07
CA THR A 85 -3.21 -7.75 -16.98
C THR A 85 -4.33 -8.20 -16.03
N GLY A 86 -4.67 -9.50 -16.03
CA GLY A 86 -5.69 -10.05 -15.14
C GLY A 86 -5.28 -9.99 -13.68
N ALA A 87 -4.06 -10.45 -13.36
CA ALA A 87 -3.51 -10.35 -12.01
C ALA A 87 -3.41 -8.88 -11.56
N TYR A 88 -2.96 -7.97 -12.41
CA TYR A 88 -2.88 -6.53 -12.11
C TYR A 88 -4.23 -5.95 -11.73
N MET A 89 -5.28 -6.21 -12.52
CA MET A 89 -6.64 -5.75 -12.23
C MET A 89 -7.18 -6.30 -10.90
N GLN A 90 -6.91 -7.58 -10.60
CA GLN A 90 -7.29 -8.16 -9.31
C GLN A 90 -6.62 -7.46 -8.13
N ARG A 91 -5.37 -7.03 -8.28
CA ARG A 91 -4.64 -6.29 -7.24
C ARG A 91 -5.27 -4.94 -6.96
N VAL A 92 -5.50 -4.16 -8.01
CA VAL A 92 -6.14 -2.84 -7.90
C VAL A 92 -7.51 -2.98 -7.24
N ASN A 93 -8.35 -3.88 -7.74
CA ASN A 93 -9.69 -4.10 -7.20
C ASN A 93 -9.67 -4.52 -5.72
N PHE A 94 -8.78 -5.45 -5.35
CA PHE A 94 -8.66 -5.90 -3.97
C PHE A 94 -8.20 -4.76 -3.05
N ALA A 95 -7.17 -4.02 -3.46
CA ALA A 95 -6.61 -2.93 -2.66
C ALA A 95 -7.62 -1.80 -2.45
N SER A 96 -8.26 -1.34 -3.53
CA SER A 96 -9.29 -0.31 -3.47
C SER A 96 -10.47 -0.77 -2.63
N ALA A 97 -11.07 -1.94 -2.89
CA ALA A 97 -12.22 -2.43 -2.13
C ALA A 97 -11.92 -2.63 -0.63
N THR A 98 -10.68 -2.99 -0.28
CA THR A 98 -10.29 -3.18 1.12
C THR A 98 -10.12 -1.86 1.85
N LEU A 99 -9.63 -0.81 1.17
CA LEU A 99 -9.31 0.49 1.77
C LEU A 99 -10.40 1.55 1.58
N ASP A 100 -11.42 1.27 0.78
CA ASP A 100 -12.59 2.14 0.56
C ASP A 100 -13.56 2.18 1.77
N ASP A 101 -13.34 1.33 2.78
CA ASP A 101 -14.16 1.27 3.98
C ASP A 101 -13.56 2.12 5.13
N PRO A 102 -14.10 3.32 5.43
CA PRO A 102 -13.60 4.18 6.50
C PRO A 102 -13.90 3.67 7.92
N THR A 103 -14.68 2.58 8.05
CA THR A 103 -14.94 1.93 9.34
C THR A 103 -13.81 0.99 9.75
N LYS A 104 -12.98 0.56 8.79
CA LYS A 104 -11.83 -0.30 9.08
C LYS A 104 -10.82 0.43 9.98
N PRO A 105 -10.29 -0.23 11.03
CA PRO A 105 -9.44 0.43 12.02
C PRO A 105 -8.20 1.12 11.42
N GLY A 106 -7.58 0.51 10.40
CA GLY A 106 -6.40 1.08 9.76
C GLY A 106 -6.72 2.28 8.86
N VAL A 107 -7.83 2.24 8.11
CA VAL A 107 -8.31 3.38 7.32
C VAL A 107 -8.67 4.55 8.24
N ARG A 108 -9.36 4.26 9.35
CA ARG A 108 -9.66 5.25 10.38
C ARG A 108 -8.39 5.83 11.02
N ALA A 109 -7.36 5.01 11.22
CA ALA A 109 -6.06 5.49 11.72
C ALA A 109 -5.36 6.43 10.72
N ILE A 110 -5.45 6.15 9.41
CA ILE A 110 -4.93 7.04 8.36
C ILE A 110 -5.65 8.39 8.41
N ILE A 111 -6.99 8.39 8.42
CA ILE A 111 -7.81 9.61 8.54
C ILE A 111 -7.41 10.41 9.78
N ASN A 112 -7.30 9.76 10.94
CA ASN A 112 -6.93 10.42 12.19
C ASN A 112 -5.52 11.02 12.14
N ARG A 113 -4.58 10.36 11.45
CA ARG A 113 -3.22 10.88 11.28
C ARG A 113 -3.20 12.12 10.40
N VAL A 114 -3.97 12.14 9.31
CA VAL A 114 -4.16 13.35 8.49
C VAL A 114 -4.79 14.46 9.33
N LYS A 115 -5.91 14.19 10.00
CA LYS A 115 -6.59 15.15 10.88
C LYS A 115 -5.65 15.76 11.93
N THR A 116 -4.81 14.94 12.56
CA THR A 116 -3.83 15.41 13.54
C THR A 116 -2.77 16.31 12.92
N SER A 117 -2.34 16.03 11.68
CA SER A 117 -1.38 16.85 10.95
C SER A 117 -1.95 18.21 10.54
N VAL A 118 -3.23 18.27 10.18
CA VAL A 118 -3.92 19.50 9.76
C VAL A 118 -4.29 20.39 10.95
N GLY A 119 -4.71 19.79 12.06
CA GLY A 119 -5.16 20.52 13.24
C GLY A 119 -6.44 21.33 12.94
N SER A 120 -6.38 22.65 13.10
CA SER A 120 -7.49 23.57 12.81
C SER A 120 -7.34 24.32 11.49
N GLY A 121 -6.34 23.96 10.67
CA GLY A 121 -6.10 24.58 9.37
C GLY A 121 -6.85 23.90 8.23
N GLU A 122 -6.47 24.31 7.02
CA GLU A 122 -6.81 23.65 5.75
C GLU A 122 -5.57 22.95 5.20
N LEU A 123 -5.77 21.92 4.38
CA LEU A 123 -4.71 21.17 3.73
C LEU A 123 -4.97 21.16 2.22
N ALA A 124 -3.98 21.66 1.46
CA ALA A 124 -4.08 21.70 0.01
C ALA A 124 -3.95 20.29 -0.61
N PRO A 125 -4.48 20.06 -1.83
CA PRO A 125 -4.39 18.77 -2.52
C PRO A 125 -2.97 18.22 -2.65
N GLU A 126 -1.97 19.08 -2.91
CA GLU A 126 -0.57 18.72 -3.01
C GLU A 126 -0.03 18.17 -1.69
N GLU A 127 -0.33 18.87 -0.59
CA GLU A 127 0.10 18.47 0.75
C GLU A 127 -0.60 17.19 1.21
N LEU A 128 -1.87 17.00 0.83
CA LEU A 128 -2.61 15.77 1.07
C LEU A 128 -1.96 14.57 0.37
N VAL A 129 -1.60 14.71 -0.91
CA VAL A 129 -0.95 13.64 -1.68
C VAL A 129 0.41 13.29 -1.09
N ASP A 130 1.22 14.29 -0.74
CA ASP A 130 2.54 14.06 -0.16
C ASP A 130 2.44 13.41 1.24
N LEU A 131 1.50 13.87 2.08
CA LEU A 131 1.24 13.30 3.40
C LEU A 131 0.78 11.84 3.31
N LEU A 132 -0.19 11.53 2.44
CA LEU A 132 -0.70 10.16 2.26
C LEU A 132 0.37 9.23 1.68
N SER A 133 1.19 9.70 0.74
CA SER A 133 2.32 8.94 0.20
C SER A 133 3.35 8.59 1.28
N GLY A 134 3.57 9.50 2.23
CA GLY A 134 4.41 9.25 3.41
C GLY A 134 3.78 8.26 4.42
N ILE A 135 2.45 8.28 4.57
CA ILE A 135 1.73 7.38 5.49
C ILE A 135 1.66 5.95 4.95
N LEU A 136 1.34 5.78 3.66
CA LEU A 136 1.12 4.46 3.04
C LEU A 136 2.41 3.66 2.83
N GLY A 137 3.56 4.33 2.88
CA GLY A 137 4.89 3.72 2.88
C GLY A 137 5.78 4.50 1.93
N PRO A 138 6.65 5.39 2.44
CA PRO A 138 7.24 6.56 1.75
C PRO A 138 7.42 6.36 0.24
N LEU A 139 6.34 6.56 -0.52
CA LEU A 139 6.29 6.16 -1.93
C LEU A 139 7.05 7.17 -2.77
N GLU A 140 8.02 6.69 -3.54
CA GLU A 140 8.66 7.49 -4.58
C GLU A 140 7.81 7.37 -5.86
N THR A 141 6.95 8.37 -6.09
CA THR A 141 6.09 8.42 -7.28
C THR A 141 6.75 9.21 -8.40
N SER A 142 6.51 8.80 -9.65
CA SER A 142 6.91 9.60 -10.80
C SER A 142 6.18 10.94 -10.81
N GLU A 143 6.77 11.97 -11.45
CA GLU A 143 6.15 13.30 -11.56
C GLU A 143 4.77 13.24 -12.22
N SER A 144 4.60 12.39 -13.24
CA SER A 144 3.31 12.15 -13.90
C SER A 144 2.27 11.52 -12.97
N THR A 145 2.66 10.51 -12.19
CA THR A 145 1.75 9.87 -11.22
C THR A 145 1.36 10.87 -10.13
N ARG A 146 2.34 11.59 -9.57
CA ARG A 146 2.11 12.61 -8.56
C ARG A 146 1.14 13.68 -9.07
N GLN A 147 1.35 14.21 -10.27
CA GLN A 147 0.45 15.22 -10.85
C GLN A 147 -0.96 14.65 -11.08
N GLY A 148 -1.08 13.39 -11.50
CA GLY A 148 -2.37 12.72 -11.63
C GLY A 148 -3.12 12.60 -10.31
N LEU A 149 -2.41 12.24 -9.23
CA LEU A 149 -2.96 12.18 -7.87
C LEU A 149 -3.41 13.56 -7.38
N ILE A 150 -2.61 14.61 -7.62
CA ILE A 150 -2.95 15.99 -7.26
C ILE A 150 -4.20 16.46 -8.01
N ASN A 151 -4.24 16.23 -9.33
CA ASN A 151 -5.40 16.59 -10.15
C ASN A 151 -6.67 15.87 -9.70
N PHE A 152 -6.54 14.65 -9.19
CA PHE A 152 -7.65 13.91 -8.61
C PHE A 152 -8.06 14.47 -7.25
N ALA A 153 -7.11 14.71 -6.35
CA ALA A 153 -7.34 15.29 -5.02
C ALA A 153 -7.98 16.70 -5.13
N ALA A 154 -7.57 17.51 -6.10
CA ALA A 154 -8.11 18.84 -6.35
C ALA A 154 -9.62 18.86 -6.64
N LYS A 155 -10.21 17.74 -7.06
CA LYS A 155 -11.68 17.62 -7.22
C LYS A 155 -12.43 17.72 -5.90
N HIS A 156 -11.76 17.47 -4.78
CA HIS A 156 -12.31 17.61 -3.43
C HIS A 156 -12.03 18.97 -2.80
N GLY A 157 -11.21 19.82 -3.46
CA GLY A 157 -10.74 21.09 -2.91
C GLY A 157 -9.79 20.91 -1.72
N ASP A 158 -9.57 22.00 -1.00
CA ASP A 158 -8.83 21.99 0.25
C ASP A 158 -9.66 21.30 1.34
N ILE A 159 -9.01 20.51 2.19
CA ILE A 159 -9.70 19.76 3.25
C ILE A 159 -9.45 20.40 4.62
N SER A 160 -10.47 20.39 5.48
CA SER A 160 -10.38 20.83 6.87
C SER A 160 -11.21 19.91 7.78
N PHE A 161 -11.03 20.06 9.09
CA PHE A 161 -11.73 19.25 10.10
C PHE A 161 -12.45 20.12 11.14
N THR A 162 -12.98 21.27 10.72
CA THR A 162 -13.54 22.31 11.59
C THR A 162 -15.00 22.10 11.96
N ASP A 163 -15.77 21.53 11.05
CA ASP A 163 -17.22 21.31 11.15
C ASP A 163 -17.62 19.99 10.48
N GLU A 164 -18.86 19.54 10.70
CA GLU A 164 -19.33 18.22 10.27
C GLU A 164 -19.28 18.02 8.74
N GLU A 165 -19.61 19.05 7.96
CA GLU A 165 -19.58 18.98 6.49
C GLU A 165 -18.14 18.89 5.97
N SER A 166 -17.24 19.72 6.51
CA SER A 166 -15.81 19.67 6.18
C SER A 166 -15.18 18.31 6.52
N ILE A 167 -15.54 17.72 7.68
CA ILE A 167 -15.06 16.41 8.11
C ILE A 167 -15.51 15.32 7.14
N GLU A 168 -16.80 15.33 6.74
CA GLU A 168 -17.32 14.34 5.80
C GLU A 168 -16.62 14.45 4.42
N ASN A 169 -16.39 15.67 3.92
CA ASN A 169 -15.64 15.88 2.68
C ASN A 169 -14.19 15.41 2.80
N ALA A 170 -13.52 15.74 3.92
CA ALA A 170 -12.14 15.34 4.18
C ALA A 170 -11.98 13.82 4.25
N GLU A 171 -12.88 13.11 4.94
CA GLU A 171 -12.87 11.65 4.99
C GLU A 171 -13.04 11.03 3.61
N LYS A 172 -14.01 11.52 2.81
CA LYS A 172 -14.21 11.06 1.43
C LYS A 172 -13.00 11.31 0.54
N ALA A 173 -12.39 12.49 0.64
CA ALA A 173 -11.19 12.86 -0.11
C ALA A 173 -10.02 11.94 0.25
N ILE A 174 -9.76 11.73 1.54
CA ILE A 174 -8.68 10.87 2.02
C ILE A 174 -8.86 9.44 1.51
N VAL A 175 -10.05 8.85 1.69
CA VAL A 175 -10.32 7.47 1.24
C VAL A 175 -10.17 7.33 -0.27
N SER A 176 -10.70 8.29 -1.03
CA SER A 176 -10.63 8.28 -2.50
C SER A 176 -9.18 8.39 -3.00
N VAL A 177 -8.39 9.29 -2.40
CA VAL A 177 -6.98 9.47 -2.76
C VAL A 177 -6.14 8.26 -2.35
N VAL A 178 -6.38 7.68 -1.16
CA VAL A 178 -5.74 6.41 -0.75
C VAL A 178 -6.05 5.30 -1.76
N GLY A 179 -7.32 5.16 -2.15
CA GLY A 179 -7.78 4.19 -3.15
C GLY A 179 -7.09 4.34 -4.49
N LEU A 180 -6.79 5.58 -4.92
CA LEU A 180 -6.06 5.86 -6.14
C LEU A 180 -4.55 5.60 -5.99
N ILE A 181 -3.93 5.97 -4.87
CA ILE A 181 -2.51 5.70 -4.59
C ILE A 181 -2.24 4.20 -4.66
N VAL A 182 -3.07 3.37 -4.03
CA VAL A 182 -2.87 1.91 -4.05
C VAL A 182 -3.08 1.27 -5.42
N ALA A 183 -3.69 1.99 -6.36
CA ALA A 183 -3.86 1.58 -7.75
C ALA A 183 -2.67 1.95 -8.66
N THR A 184 -1.73 2.76 -8.16
CA THR A 184 -0.52 3.18 -8.91
C THR A 184 0.43 2.01 -9.10
N GLN A 185 1.28 2.10 -10.13
CA GLN A 185 2.32 1.12 -10.41
C GLN A 185 3.39 1.13 -9.32
N GLU A 186 3.75 2.31 -8.82
CA GLU A 186 4.75 2.53 -7.78
C GLU A 186 4.33 1.88 -6.45
N TYR A 187 3.03 1.86 -6.14
CA TYR A 187 2.54 1.10 -4.99
C TYR A 187 2.66 -0.43 -5.17
N GLN A 188 2.79 -0.94 -6.40
CA GLN A 188 2.91 -2.39 -6.63
C GLN A 188 4.30 -2.95 -6.37
N THR A 189 5.31 -2.10 -6.18
CA THR A 189 6.72 -2.50 -6.06
C THR A 189 7.28 -2.33 -4.64
N VAL A 190 8.36 -3.06 -4.31
CA VAL A 190 9.11 -3.04 -3.04
C VAL A 190 10.61 -3.18 -3.29
#